data_AF-A0A9X4KXT3-F1
#
_entry.id   AF-A0A9X4KXT3-F1
#
_cell.length_a   1.000
_cell.length_b   1.000
_cell.length_c   1.000
_cell.angle_alpha   90.00
_cell.angle_beta   90.00
_cell.angle_gamma   90.00
#
_symmetry.space_group_name_H-M   'P 1'
#
loop_
_entity.id
_entity.type
_entity.pdbx_description
1 polymer ?
#
loop_
_entity_poly.entity_id
_entity_poly.type
_entity_poly.pdbx_seq_one_letter_code
_entity_poly.pdbx_strand_id
1 'polypeptide(L)'
;MTRKSARGERVRRVAADFGQQGKRTVIGCLFGHVHFDQTVYRDGIPMISTLNACTNQDFPEAPERKVGTLSESAFDIVTVNFGQSRVDTYRFGAGEHRSISF
;
A
#
# COMPACT_ATOMS: atom_id res chain seq x y z
N MET A 1 -28.08 25.36 -9.18
CA MET A 1 -27.87 24.04 -9.84
C MET A 1 -27.19 23.11 -8.86
N THR A 2 -27.95 22.19 -8.27
CA THR A 2 -27.48 21.21 -7.28
C THR A 2 -26.97 19.97 -8.02
N ARG A 3 -25.67 19.66 -7.90
CA ARG A 3 -25.11 18.39 -8.41
C ARG A 3 -25.64 17.24 -7.54
N LYS A 4 -26.40 16.33 -8.15
CA LYS A 4 -26.67 14.99 -7.60
C LYS A 4 -25.33 14.26 -7.50
N SER A 5 -24.91 13.85 -6.30
CA SER A 5 -23.75 12.97 -6.16
C SER A 5 -24.10 11.57 -6.66
N ALA A 6 -23.21 11.01 -7.47
CA ALA A 6 -23.31 9.66 -8.01
C ALA A 6 -23.04 8.64 -6.88
N ARG A 7 -23.70 7.47 -6.98
CA ARG A 7 -23.45 6.31 -6.10
C ARG A 7 -21.96 5.97 -6.15
N GLY A 8 -21.27 6.12 -5.01
CA GLY A 8 -19.86 5.74 -4.85
C GLY A 8 -19.15 6.48 -3.72
N GLU A 9 -19.59 7.69 -3.40
CA GLU A 9 -18.88 8.55 -2.45
C GLU A 9 -19.40 8.39 -1.02
N ARG A 10 -19.07 7.27 -0.36
CA ARG A 10 -19.21 7.17 1.11
C ARG A 10 -17.95 7.72 1.76
N VAL A 11 -17.87 9.04 1.88
CA VAL A 11 -16.84 9.65 2.74
C VAL A 11 -17.17 9.33 4.19
N ARG A 12 -16.40 8.42 4.79
CA ARG A 12 -16.39 8.22 6.24
C ARG A 12 -15.20 9.01 6.79
N ARG A 13 -15.48 10.05 7.56
CA ARG A 13 -14.44 10.74 8.33
C ARG A 13 -14.23 9.96 9.62
N VAL A 14 -13.01 9.48 9.83
CA VAL A 14 -12.56 9.02 11.14
C VAL A 14 -11.96 10.23 11.83
N ALA A 15 -12.57 10.66 12.94
CA ALA A 15 -11.97 11.65 13.83
C ALA A 15 -11.19 10.90 14.90
N ALA A 16 -9.91 11.21 15.04
CA ALA A 16 -9.05 10.69 16.09
C ALA A 16 -8.24 11.86 16.66
N ASP A 17 -8.20 11.98 17.99
CA ASP A 17 -7.40 12.98 18.67
C ASP A 17 -6.01 12.40 18.97
N PHE A 18 -4.99 13.03 18.40
CA PHE A 18 -3.58 12.68 18.60
C PHE A 18 -2.84 13.76 19.40
N GLY A 19 -3.54 14.71 20.03
CA GLY A 19 -2.92 15.84 20.75
C GLY A 19 -2.03 15.42 21.92
N GLN A 20 -2.32 14.29 22.57
CA GLN A 20 -1.51 13.74 23.66
C GLN A 20 -0.42 12.77 23.18
N GLN A 21 -0.29 12.58 21.86
CA GLN A 21 0.56 11.56 21.28
C GLN A 21 2.07 11.94 21.32
N GLY A 22 2.43 13.22 21.44
CA GLY A 22 3.82 13.67 21.51
C GLY A 22 4.60 13.49 20.20
N LYS A 23 5.94 13.57 20.25
CA LYS A 23 6.81 13.43 19.05
C LYS A 23 6.64 12.05 18.41
N ARG A 24 6.70 11.99 17.08
CA ARG A 24 6.57 10.76 16.29
C ARG A 24 7.65 10.67 15.22
N THR A 25 7.89 9.44 14.79
CA THR A 25 8.82 9.11 13.70
C THR A 25 8.01 8.62 12.51
N VAL A 26 8.29 9.16 11.33
CA VAL A 26 7.76 8.61 10.08
C VAL A 26 8.57 7.37 9.74
N ILE A 27 7.92 6.20 9.77
CA ILE A 27 8.55 4.89 9.58
C ILE A 27 8.38 4.35 8.16
N GLY A 28 7.69 5.07 7.29
CA GLY A 28 7.46 4.67 5.91
C GLY A 28 6.33 5.46 5.23
N CYS A 29 6.31 5.39 3.91
CA CYS A 29 5.27 5.96 3.06
C CYS A 29 4.73 4.89 2.10
N LEU A 30 3.45 4.56 2.22
CA LEU A 30 2.74 3.71 1.27
C LEU A 30 2.23 4.56 0.12
N PHE A 31 2.54 4.19 -1.12
CA PHE A 31 2.12 4.96 -2.29
C PHE A 31 1.72 4.07 -3.48
N GLY A 32 0.86 4.62 -4.35
CA GLY A 32 0.40 3.98 -5.59
C GLY A 32 1.03 4.60 -6.83
N HIS A 33 0.25 4.72 -7.90
CA HIS A 33 0.61 5.31 -9.20
C HIS A 33 1.60 4.51 -10.06
N VAL A 34 2.58 3.84 -9.44
CA VAL A 34 3.65 3.15 -10.20
C VAL A 34 3.25 1.75 -10.68
N HIS A 35 2.19 1.16 -10.10
CA HIS A 35 1.66 -0.15 -10.53
C HIS A 35 2.71 -1.29 -10.48
N PHE A 36 3.66 -1.17 -9.55
CA PHE A 36 4.79 -2.08 -9.41
C PHE A 36 5.19 -2.22 -7.94
N ASP A 37 5.66 -3.40 -7.54
CA ASP A 37 6.18 -3.62 -6.21
C ASP A 37 7.60 -3.08 -6.11
N GLN A 38 7.80 -2.01 -5.32
CA GLN A 38 9.14 -1.51 -5.07
C GLN A 38 9.26 -0.90 -3.67
N THR A 39 10.50 -0.82 -3.21
CA THR A 39 10.88 -0.04 -2.04
C THR A 39 12.05 0.84 -2.43
N VAL A 40 11.90 2.15 -2.30
CA VAL A 40 12.99 3.13 -2.46
C VAL A 40 13.12 3.95 -1.19
N TYR A 41 14.32 4.36 -0.83
CA TYR A 41 14.54 5.15 0.38
C TYR A 41 14.71 6.63 0.05
N ARG A 42 14.04 7.50 0.80
CA ARG A 42 14.18 8.97 0.74
C ARG A 42 14.37 9.50 2.14
N ASP A 43 15.50 10.15 2.39
CA ASP A 43 15.87 10.68 3.71
C ASP A 43 15.77 9.63 4.84
N GLY A 44 16.14 8.39 4.52
CA GLY A 44 16.07 7.25 5.45
C GLY A 44 14.66 6.64 5.60
N ILE A 45 13.63 7.23 4.98
CA ILE A 45 12.25 6.73 5.05
C ILE A 45 11.99 5.77 3.88
N PRO A 46 11.49 4.55 4.13
CA PRO A 46 11.10 3.65 3.06
C PRO A 46 9.82 4.14 2.38
N MET A 47 9.91 4.37 1.07
CA MET A 47 8.80 4.61 0.16
C MET A 47 8.44 3.27 -0.47
N ILE A 48 7.26 2.75 -0.15
CA ILE A 48 6.83 1.40 -0.51
C ILE A 48 5.63 1.51 -1.47
N SER A 49 5.80 1.06 -2.71
CA SER A 49 4.69 0.89 -3.64
C SER A 49 4.25 -0.56 -3.76
N THR A 50 2.99 -0.74 -4.11
CA THR A 50 2.36 -2.03 -4.40
C THR A 50 1.74 -2.00 -5.79
N LEU A 51 1.33 -3.18 -6.28
CA LEU A 51 0.64 -3.35 -7.55
C LEU A 51 -0.71 -2.60 -7.58
N ASN A 52 -1.21 -2.34 -8.78
CA ASN A 52 -2.54 -1.74 -8.99
C ASN A 52 -3.67 -2.74 -8.72
N ALA A 53 -4.91 -2.24 -8.57
CA ALA A 53 -6.07 -3.07 -8.23
C ALA A 53 -6.68 -3.87 -9.40
N CYS A 54 -6.24 -3.63 -10.64
CA CYS A 54 -6.73 -4.30 -11.86
C CYS A 54 -5.67 -5.24 -12.41
N THR A 55 -5.96 -6.18 -13.31
CA THR A 55 -4.96 -7.15 -13.81
C THR A 55 -3.89 -6.60 -14.78
N ASN A 56 -3.78 -5.28 -14.95
CA ASN A 56 -2.80 -4.69 -15.87
C ASN A 56 -1.37 -5.03 -15.47
N GLN A 57 -0.53 -5.30 -16.47
CA GLN A 57 0.91 -5.52 -16.33
C GLN A 57 1.62 -4.41 -17.09
N ASP A 58 1.89 -3.29 -16.42
CA ASP A 58 2.45 -2.10 -17.05
C ASP A 58 3.99 -2.17 -17.21
N PHE A 59 4.63 -3.12 -16.54
CA PHE A 59 6.08 -3.37 -16.58
C PHE A 59 6.36 -4.87 -16.76
N PRO A 60 7.36 -5.26 -17.57
CA PRO A 60 7.74 -6.67 -17.74
C PRO A 60 8.10 -7.38 -16.44
N GLU A 61 8.65 -6.64 -15.46
CA GLU A 61 9.04 -7.14 -14.15
C GLU A 61 7.85 -7.35 -13.22
N ALA A 62 6.70 -6.73 -13.49
CA ALA A 62 5.49 -6.95 -12.71
C ALA A 62 4.99 -8.38 -12.96
N PRO A 63 4.47 -9.08 -11.94
CA PRO A 63 3.96 -10.43 -12.14
C PRO A 63 2.75 -10.42 -13.09
N GLU A 64 2.63 -11.47 -13.91
CA GLU A 64 1.45 -11.69 -14.73
C GLU A 64 0.22 -11.88 -13.85
N ARG A 65 -0.93 -11.32 -14.27
CA ARG A 65 -2.19 -11.45 -13.55
C ARG A 65 -3.33 -11.85 -14.47
N LYS A 66 -4.00 -12.93 -14.09
CA LYS A 66 -5.05 -13.54 -14.91
C LYS A 66 -6.38 -13.59 -14.17
N VAL A 67 -7.42 -13.05 -14.80
CA VAL A 67 -8.81 -13.10 -14.31
C VAL A 67 -9.26 -14.54 -14.08
N GLY A 68 -9.96 -14.77 -12.97
CA GLY A 68 -10.44 -16.08 -12.52
C GLY A 68 -9.37 -16.93 -11.82
N THR A 69 -8.20 -16.38 -11.52
CA THR A 69 -7.11 -17.10 -10.85
C THR A 69 -6.65 -16.40 -9.58
N LEU A 70 -5.87 -17.08 -8.75
CA LEU A 70 -5.27 -16.48 -7.55
C LEU A 70 -4.45 -15.22 -7.87
N SER A 71 -3.81 -15.19 -9.04
CA SER A 71 -3.02 -14.04 -9.52
C SER A 71 -3.86 -12.82 -9.90
N GLU A 72 -5.18 -12.94 -10.03
CA GLU A 72 -6.05 -11.79 -10.33
C GLU A 72 -5.93 -10.70 -9.25
N SER A 73 -5.86 -11.13 -7.99
CA SER A 73 -5.71 -10.24 -6.85
C SER A 73 -4.25 -9.89 -6.61
N ALA A 74 -4.02 -8.70 -6.08
CA ALA A 74 -2.72 -8.29 -5.54
C ALA A 74 -2.97 -7.23 -4.48
N PHE A 75 -3.04 -7.63 -3.21
CA PHE A 75 -3.09 -6.69 -2.10
C PHE A 75 -2.19 -7.16 -0.96
N ASP A 76 -1.73 -6.21 -0.16
CA ASP A 76 -0.81 -6.46 0.94
C ASP A 76 -1.52 -6.30 2.28
N ILE A 77 -1.30 -7.25 3.18
CA ILE A 77 -1.50 -7.03 4.62
C ILE A 77 -0.18 -6.51 5.18
N VAL A 78 -0.19 -5.34 5.79
CA VAL A 78 1.01 -4.69 6.30
C VAL A 78 1.06 -4.78 7.81
N THR A 79 2.17 -5.27 8.36
CA THR A 79 2.44 -5.24 9.81
C THR A 79 3.70 -4.44 10.09
N VAL A 80 3.79 -3.94 11.32
CA VAL A 80 4.92 -3.12 11.78
C VAL A 80 5.46 -3.73 13.07
N ASN A 81 6.74 -4.10 13.06
CA ASN A 81 7.49 -4.48 14.24
C ASN A 81 8.43 -3.35 14.66
N PHE A 82 8.03 -2.60 15.68
CA PHE A 82 8.82 -1.47 16.21
C PHE A 82 10.09 -1.91 16.95
N GLY A 83 10.11 -3.11 17.53
CA GLY A 83 11.29 -3.63 18.24
C GLY A 83 12.43 -4.04 17.30
N GLN A 84 12.09 -4.33 16.03
CA GLN A 84 13.04 -4.70 14.97
C GLN A 84 13.15 -3.63 13.87
N SER A 85 12.49 -2.49 14.05
CA SER A 85 12.30 -1.44 13.03
C SER A 85 12.03 -2.00 11.64
N ARG A 86 10.99 -2.84 11.53
CA ARG A 86 10.66 -3.59 10.31
C ARG A 86 9.19 -3.50 9.95
N VAL A 87 8.90 -3.19 8.69
CA VAL A 87 7.59 -3.35 8.05
C VAL A 87 7.60 -4.66 7.27
N ASP A 88 6.61 -5.51 7.49
CA ASP A 88 6.40 -6.73 6.71
C ASP A 88 5.13 -6.58 5.86
N THR A 89 5.23 -6.84 4.55
CA THR A 89 4.09 -6.85 3.62
C THR A 89 3.77 -8.28 3.21
N TYR A 90 2.63 -8.80 3.66
CA TYR A 90 2.15 -10.13 3.31
C TYR A 90 1.22 -10.04 2.10
N ARG A 91 1.77 -10.33 0.92
CA ARG A 91 1.03 -10.45 -0.33
C ARG A 91 -0.05 -11.55 -0.29
N PHE A 92 -1.27 -11.17 -0.67
CA PHE A 92 -2.28 -12.09 -1.19
C PHE A 92 -2.42 -11.91 -2.71
N GLY A 93 -2.31 -13.02 -3.43
CA GLY A 93 -2.38 -13.04 -4.90
C GLY A 93 -1.02 -12.89 -5.56
N ALA A 94 -0.92 -12.18 -6.68
CA ALA A 94 0.29 -12.10 -7.50
C ALA A 94 1.42 -11.32 -6.82
N GLY A 95 2.66 -11.81 -6.91
CA GLY A 95 3.87 -11.20 -6.33
C GLY A 95 4.27 -11.82 -4.99
N GLU A 96 5.19 -11.18 -4.29
CA GLU A 96 5.90 -11.80 -3.16
C GLU A 96 5.75 -11.02 -1.84
N HIS A 97 5.95 -11.73 -0.72
CA HIS A 97 6.11 -11.09 0.58
C HIS A 97 7.38 -10.23 0.62
N ARG A 98 7.36 -9.13 1.38
CA ARG A 98 8.53 -8.24 1.52
C ARG A 98 8.75 -7.87 2.99
N SER A 99 10.02 -7.76 3.37
CA SER A 99 10.46 -7.28 4.68
C SER A 99 11.34 -6.05 4.48
N ILE A 100 10.95 -4.93 5.10
CA ILE A 100 11.49 -3.61 4.82
C ILE A 100 11.91 -2.96 6.14
N SER A 101 13.18 -2.57 6.26
CA SER A 101 13.70 -1.88 7.45
C SER A 101 13.37 -0.39 7.40
N PHE A 102 13.17 0.21 8.58
CA PHE A 102 13.00 1.65 8.80
C PHE A 102 13.75 2.14 10.04
#